data_AF-A0A7C3ZHP3-F1
#
_entry.id   AF-A0A7C3ZHP3-F1
#
_cell.length_a   1.000
_cell.length_b   1.000
_cell.length_c   1.000
_cell.angle_alpha   90.00
_cell.angle_beta   90.00
_cell.angle_gamma   90.00
#
_symmetry.space_group_name_H-M   'P 1'
#
loop_
_entity.id
_entity.type
_entity.pdbx_description
1 polymer ?
#
loop_
_entity_poly.entity_id
_entity_poly.type
_entity_poly.pdbx_seq_one_letter_code
_entity_poly.pdbx_strand_id
1 'polypeptide(L)'
;MADLVAFLSSGKGTWAPLMKVVESPSWNNVFLLAPTFFAQKFQNVKQNVHVIPIDDNKDIASLTLDIQNALQGKVSSEVGVNFISGSGKEHMALLAALLKMGIGIRFVAHTEQGGLQEL
;
A
#
# COMPACT_ATOMS: atom_id res chain seq x y z
N MET A 1 12.82 9.48 7.41
CA MET A 1 11.64 9.39 6.52
C MET A 1 11.29 7.92 6.36
N ALA A 2 10.00 7.58 6.38
CA ALA A 2 9.53 6.20 6.38
C ALA A 2 8.99 5.82 5.00
N ASP A 3 8.86 4.52 4.71
CA ASP A 3 8.17 4.06 3.51
C ASP A 3 6.66 3.91 3.77
N LEU A 4 5.85 4.03 2.72
CA LEU A 4 4.41 3.79 2.73
C LEU A 4 4.09 2.54 1.91
N VAL A 5 3.20 1.68 2.43
CA VAL A 5 2.58 0.60 1.66
C VAL A 5 1.06 0.77 1.70
N ALA A 6 0.42 0.79 0.53
CA ALA A 6 -1.04 0.92 0.46
C ALA A 6 -1.61 0.18 -0.74
N PHE A 7 -2.88 -0.22 -0.65
CA PHE A 7 -3.61 -0.75 -1.80
C PHE A 7 -4.25 0.37 -2.60
N LEU A 8 -4.32 0.20 -3.92
CA LEU A 8 -5.14 0.96 -4.85
C LEU A 8 -6.04 -0.04 -5.59
N SER A 9 -7.24 -0.26 -5.05
CA SER A 9 -8.20 -1.19 -5.63
C SER A 9 -9.29 -0.45 -6.44
N SER A 10 -10.30 -1.18 -6.91
CA SER A 10 -11.30 -0.69 -7.87
C SER A 10 -12.29 0.36 -7.32
N GLY A 11 -12.32 0.57 -6.00
CA GLY A 11 -13.21 1.52 -5.34
C GLY A 11 -12.85 2.98 -5.65
N LYS A 12 -13.41 3.56 -6.72
CA LYS A 12 -13.11 4.93 -7.18
C LYS A 12 -13.25 6.02 -6.10
N GLY A 13 -14.17 5.85 -5.15
CA GLY A 13 -14.36 6.79 -4.04
C GLY A 13 -13.19 6.83 -3.05
N THR A 14 -12.33 5.81 -3.06
CA THR A 14 -11.17 5.68 -2.16
C THR A 14 -9.89 6.28 -2.75
N TRP A 15 -9.88 6.63 -4.03
CA TRP A 15 -8.67 7.08 -4.72
C TRP A 15 -8.26 8.48 -4.29
N ALA A 16 -9.19 9.42 -4.28
CA ALA A 16 -8.90 10.78 -3.83
C ALA A 16 -8.30 10.85 -2.41
N PRO A 17 -8.87 10.18 -1.39
CA PRO A 17 -8.25 10.17 -0.06
C PRO A 17 -6.92 9.42 -0.01
N LEU A 18 -6.77 8.31 -0.76
CA LEU A 18 -5.49 7.60 -0.84
C LEU A 18 -4.39 8.46 -1.48
N MET A 19 -4.69 9.16 -2.57
CA MET A 19 -3.71 10.01 -3.25
C MET A 19 -3.21 11.14 -2.34
N LYS A 20 -4.06 11.69 -1.48
CA LYS A 20 -3.61 12.66 -0.46
C LYS A 20 -2.61 12.06 0.54
N VAL A 21 -2.78 10.79 0.91
CA VAL A 21 -1.81 10.07 1.74
C VAL A 21 -0.50 9.88 0.98
N VAL A 22 -0.58 9.39 -0.27
CA VAL A 22 0.58 9.12 -1.14
C VAL A 22 1.40 10.38 -1.43
N GLU A 23 0.74 11.51 -1.63
CA GLU A 23 1.37 12.78 -1.98
C GLU A 23 2.01 13.52 -0.80
N SER A 24 1.80 13.03 0.43
CA SER A 24 2.43 13.58 1.63
C SER A 24 3.97 13.53 1.52
N PRO A 25 4.68 14.60 1.92
CA PRO A 25 6.14 14.64 1.88
C PRO A 25 6.83 13.74 2.92
N SER A 26 6.07 13.03 3.76
CA SER A 26 6.59 12.18 4.84
C SER A 26 7.29 10.89 4.34
N TRP A 27 7.11 10.53 3.07
CA TRP A 27 7.49 9.22 2.52
C TRP A 27 8.81 9.26 1.74
N ASN A 28 9.71 8.33 2.06
CA ASN A 28 10.88 8.05 1.23
C ASN A 28 10.45 7.35 -0.05
N ASN A 29 9.86 6.15 0.09
CA ASN A 29 9.27 5.39 -1.01
C ASN A 29 7.80 5.10 -0.73
N VAL A 30 7.01 5.00 -1.79
CA VAL A 30 5.62 4.58 -1.73
C VAL A 30 5.45 3.33 -2.57
N PHE A 31 4.93 2.26 -1.97
CA PHE A 31 4.59 1.00 -2.63
C PHE A 31 3.08 0.87 -2.75
N LEU A 32 2.55 1.09 -3.95
CA LEU A 32 1.13 0.97 -4.26
C LEU A 32 0.83 -0.42 -4.83
N LEU A 33 0.16 -1.26 -4.04
CA LEU A 33 -0.32 -2.56 -4.50
C LEU A 33 -1.62 -2.35 -5.29
N ALA A 34 -1.66 -2.76 -6.55
CA ALA A 34 -2.85 -2.57 -7.38
C ALA A 34 -3.12 -3.81 -8.24
N PRO A 35 -4.40 -4.16 -8.49
CA PRO A 35 -4.73 -5.21 -9.45
C PRO A 35 -3.99 -4.98 -10.77
N THR A 36 -3.48 -6.05 -11.38
CA THR A 36 -2.58 -5.97 -12.56
C THR A 36 -3.11 -5.07 -13.68
N PHE A 37 -4.42 -5.10 -13.96
CA PHE A 37 -5.07 -4.25 -14.96
C PHE A 37 -4.99 -2.74 -14.63
N PHE A 38 -4.96 -2.42 -13.34
CA PHE A 38 -4.93 -1.06 -12.83
C PHE A 38 -3.52 -0.50 -12.70
N ALA A 39 -2.54 -1.35 -12.34
CA ALA A 39 -1.16 -0.95 -12.13
C ALA A 39 -0.55 -0.21 -13.34
N GLN A 40 -0.93 -0.61 -14.56
CA GLN A 40 -0.44 0.00 -15.80
C GLN A 40 -0.85 1.47 -15.97
N LYS A 41 -1.97 1.89 -15.35
CA LYS A 41 -2.49 3.27 -15.48
C LYS A 41 -1.81 4.28 -14.56
N PHE A 42 -1.09 3.79 -13.54
CA PHE A 42 -0.43 4.61 -12.51
C PHE A 42 1.10 4.53 -12.61
N GLN A 43 1.62 4.04 -13.73
CA GLN A 43 3.05 4.13 -14.02
C GLN A 43 3.42 5.61 -14.22
N ASN A 44 4.49 6.06 -13.55
CA ASN A 44 5.08 7.40 -13.65
C ASN A 44 4.36 8.56 -12.92
N VAL A 45 3.59 8.31 -11.86
CA VAL A 45 2.95 9.39 -11.07
C VAL A 45 3.98 10.29 -10.37
N LYS A 46 5.02 9.70 -9.74
CA LYS A 46 6.19 10.38 -9.14
C LYS A 46 7.39 9.43 -9.10
N GLN A 47 8.62 9.97 -8.96
CA GLN A 47 9.86 9.18 -8.94
C GLN A 47 9.95 8.16 -7.80
N ASN A 48 9.34 8.43 -6.65
CA ASN A 48 9.39 7.57 -5.46
C ASN A 48 8.13 6.70 -5.28
N VAL A 49 7.27 6.61 -6.31
CA VAL A 49 6.06 5.79 -6.28
C VAL A 49 6.27 4.54 -7.13
N HIS A 50 6.25 3.39 -6.47
CA HIS A 50 6.41 2.07 -7.05
C HIS A 50 5.05 1.37 -7.06
N VAL A 51 4.46 1.21 -8.25
CA VAL A 51 3.21 0.47 -8.40
C VAL A 51 3.54 -1.01 -8.59
N ILE A 52 3.07 -1.85 -7.67
CA ILE A 52 3.28 -3.29 -7.68
C ILE A 52 1.99 -3.96 -8.14
N PRO A 53 1.98 -4.61 -9.32
CA PRO A 53 0.83 -5.37 -9.77
C PRO A 53 0.64 -6.60 -8.88
N ILE A 54 -0.61 -6.84 -8.50
CA ILE A 54 -1.04 -8.03 -7.76
C ILE A 54 -2.17 -8.74 -8.52
N ASP A 55 -2.27 -10.05 -8.32
CA ASP A 55 -3.39 -10.85 -8.78
C ASP A 55 -4.34 -11.11 -7.61
N ASP A 56 -5.39 -10.30 -7.53
CA ASP A 56 -6.41 -10.34 -6.49
C ASP A 56 -7.37 -11.54 -6.64
N ASN A 57 -7.26 -12.34 -7.70
CA ASN A 57 -8.02 -13.59 -7.86
C ASN A 57 -7.42 -14.76 -7.07
N LYS A 58 -6.14 -14.65 -6.67
CA LYS A 58 -5.48 -15.67 -5.87
C LYS A 58 -6.14 -15.85 -4.50
N ASP A 59 -5.95 -17.03 -3.93
CA ASP A 59 -6.28 -17.30 -2.54
C ASP A 59 -5.39 -16.46 -1.61
N ILE A 60 -5.83 -16.29 -0.36
CA ILE A 60 -5.16 -15.42 0.60
C ILE A 60 -3.71 -15.82 0.90
N ALA A 61 -3.38 -17.12 0.91
CA ALA A 61 -2.04 -17.59 1.23
C ALA A 61 -1.08 -17.30 0.06
N SER A 62 -1.51 -17.58 -1.17
CA SER A 62 -0.76 -17.24 -2.37
C SER A 62 -0.57 -15.72 -2.53
N LEU A 63 -1.64 -14.94 -2.30
CA LEU A 63 -1.57 -13.47 -2.33
C LEU A 63 -0.59 -12.91 -1.27
N THR A 64 -0.59 -13.48 -0.07
CA THR A 64 0.36 -13.12 1.00
C THR A 64 1.80 -13.35 0.55
N LEU A 65 2.09 -14.51 -0.06
CA LEU A 65 3.42 -14.85 -0.53
C LEU A 65 3.88 -13.91 -1.66
N ASP A 66 2.99 -13.59 -2.59
CA ASP A 66 3.28 -12.64 -3.67
C ASP A 66 3.63 -11.25 -3.13
N ILE A 67 2.83 -10.73 -2.19
CA ILE A 67 3.08 -9.43 -1.55
C ILE A 67 4.41 -9.45 -0.79
N GLN A 68 4.67 -10.53 -0.04
CA GLN A 68 5.94 -10.71 0.68
C GLN A 68 7.12 -10.66 -0.30
N ASN A 69 7.10 -11.47 -1.37
CA ASN A 69 8.17 -11.50 -2.35
C ASN A 69 8.34 -10.15 -3.07
N ALA A 70 7.24 -9.43 -3.32
CA ALA A 70 7.28 -8.15 -4.00
C ALA A 70 7.91 -7.05 -3.15
N LEU A 71 7.76 -7.09 -1.81
CA LEU A 71 8.23 -6.08 -0.87
C LEU A 71 9.56 -6.46 -0.18
N GLN A 72 9.92 -7.74 -0.14
CA GLN A 72 11.11 -8.24 0.56
C GLN A 72 12.36 -7.48 0.11
N GLY A 73 13.06 -6.87 1.07
CA GLY A 73 14.30 -6.13 0.83
C GLY A 73 14.12 -4.76 0.13
N LYS A 74 12.88 -4.32 -0.11
CA LYS A 74 12.58 -3.01 -0.71
C LYS A 74 12.05 -1.98 0.28
N VAL A 75 11.39 -2.44 1.33
CA VAL A 75 10.78 -1.59 2.37
C VAL A 75 11.67 -1.50 3.61
N SER A 76 11.58 -0.38 4.33
CA SER A 76 12.21 -0.20 5.64
C SER A 76 11.67 -1.17 6.71
N SER A 77 12.40 -1.29 7.82
CA SER A 77 11.99 -2.10 8.99
C SER A 77 10.71 -1.61 9.67
N GLU A 78 10.27 -0.40 9.34
CA GLU A 78 9.03 0.20 9.82
C GLU A 78 8.37 0.95 8.67
N VAL A 79 7.08 0.72 8.43
CA VAL A 79 6.34 1.30 7.31
C VAL A 79 5.01 1.89 7.76
N GLY A 80 4.61 2.99 7.11
CA GLY A 80 3.23 3.45 7.14
C GLY A 80 2.36 2.52 6.31
N VAL A 81 1.16 2.20 6.78
CA VAL A 81 0.17 1.41 6.05
C VAL A 81 -1.16 2.13 6.01
N ASN A 82 -1.76 2.19 4.82
CA ASN A 82 -3.10 2.73 4.62
C ASN A 82 -4.04 1.68 4.01
N PHE A 83 -5.20 1.51 4.64
CA PHE A 83 -6.25 0.57 4.24
C PHE A 83 -7.54 1.26 3.77
N ILE A 84 -7.49 2.55 3.40
CA ILE A 84 -8.67 3.28 2.92
C ILE A 84 -9.23 2.65 1.62
N SER A 85 -8.36 2.00 0.85
CA SER A 85 -8.69 1.28 -0.37
C SER A 85 -8.26 -0.18 -0.24
N GLY A 86 -8.89 -1.05 -1.03
CA GLY A 86 -8.73 -2.50 -0.94
C GLY A 86 -9.89 -3.19 -0.23
N SER A 87 -9.87 -4.51 -0.29
CA SER A 87 -10.82 -5.43 0.32
C SER A 87 -10.23 -6.08 1.57
N GLY A 88 -11.10 -6.67 2.41
CA GLY A 88 -10.64 -7.38 3.60
C GLY A 88 -9.64 -8.51 3.31
N LYS A 89 -9.77 -9.18 2.14
CA LYS A 89 -8.80 -10.21 1.70
C LYS A 89 -7.42 -9.61 1.42
N GLU A 90 -7.38 -8.49 0.70
CA GLU A 90 -6.17 -7.75 0.35
C GLU A 90 -5.47 -7.21 1.61
N HIS A 91 -6.24 -6.56 2.49
CA HIS A 91 -5.73 -6.03 3.76
C HIS A 91 -5.14 -7.14 4.62
N MET A 92 -5.85 -8.27 4.74
CA MET A 92 -5.38 -9.40 5.53
C MET A 92 -4.10 -10.01 4.95
N ALA A 93 -3.99 -10.13 3.62
CA ALA A 93 -2.79 -10.64 2.96
C ALA A 93 -1.57 -9.72 3.17
N LEU A 94 -1.75 -8.40 3.02
CA LEU A 94 -0.66 -7.45 3.25
C LEU A 94 -0.22 -7.42 4.71
N LEU A 95 -1.16 -7.36 5.64
CA LEU A 95 -0.84 -7.39 7.07
C LEU A 95 -0.08 -8.67 7.43
N ALA A 96 -0.54 -9.83 6.95
CA ALA A 96 0.14 -11.10 7.17
C ALA A 96 1.55 -11.12 6.58
N ALA A 97 1.76 -10.55 5.38
CA ALA A 97 3.06 -10.48 4.74
C ALA A 97 4.04 -9.61 5.54
N LEU A 98 3.62 -8.41 5.96
CA LEU A 98 4.43 -7.49 6.75
C LEU A 98 4.82 -8.10 8.12
N LEU A 99 3.87 -8.72 8.81
CA LEU A 99 4.12 -9.39 10.09
C LEU A 99 5.10 -10.56 9.95
N LYS A 100 4.96 -11.38 8.89
CA LYS A 100 5.90 -12.49 8.61
C LYS A 100 7.32 -12.00 8.30
N MET A 101 7.46 -10.83 7.69
CA MET A 101 8.76 -10.20 7.45
C MET A 101 9.35 -9.52 8.71
N GLY A 102 8.59 -9.43 9.80
CA GLY A 102 9.03 -8.74 11.02
C GLY A 102 9.08 -7.21 10.87
N ILE A 103 8.26 -6.65 9.99
CA ILE A 103 8.22 -5.20 9.72
C ILE A 103 7.25 -4.53 10.70
N GLY A 104 7.70 -3.44 11.33
CA GLY A 104 6.87 -2.56 12.14
C GLY A 104 5.85 -1.81 11.29
N ILE A 105 4.62 -1.66 11.79
CA ILE A 105 3.51 -1.08 11.03
C ILE A 105 2.92 0.09 11.80
N ARG A 106 2.71 1.21 11.10
CA ARG A 106 1.94 2.35 11.60
C ARG A 106 0.74 2.60 10.70
N PHE A 107 -0.45 2.57 11.27
CA PHE A 107 -1.65 2.88 10.49
C PHE A 107 -1.70 4.37 10.23
N VAL A 108 -1.86 4.75 8.96
CA VAL A 108 -1.93 6.15 8.57
C VAL A 108 -3.14 6.41 7.70
N ALA A 109 -3.78 7.55 7.90
CA ALA A 109 -4.90 8.01 7.10
C ALA A 109 -4.86 9.52 6.93
N HIS A 110 -5.51 10.01 5.86
CA HIS A 110 -5.75 11.44 5.70
C HIS A 110 -7.10 11.78 6.31
N THR A 111 -7.13 12.70 7.26
CA THR A 111 -8.38 13.12 7.93
C THR A 111 -9.04 14.33 7.26
N GLU A 112 -10.30 14.57 7.58
CA GLU A 112 -11.05 15.74 7.08
C GLU A 112 -10.43 17.06 7.54
N GLN A 113 -9.66 17.05 8.64
CA GLN A 113 -8.93 18.21 9.16
C GLN A 113 -7.67 18.56 8.33
N GLY A 114 -7.43 17.86 7.22
CA GLY A 114 -6.45 18.26 6.21
C GLY A 114 -5.03 17.71 6.40
N GLY A 115 -4.82 16.82 7.38
CA GLY A 115 -3.50 16.28 7.71
C GLY A 115 -3.39 14.77 7.53
N LEU A 116 -2.15 14.31 7.28
CA LEU A 116 -1.76 12.92 7.49
C LEU A 116 -1.73 12.65 9.00
N GLN A 117 -2.48 11.65 9.46
CA GLN A 117 -2.56 11.25 10.85
C GLN A 117 -2.20 9.77 11.01
N GLU A 118 -1.45 9.48 12.07
CA GLU A 118 -1.23 8.13 12.58
C GLU A 118 -2.38 7.73 13.51
N LEU A 119 -2.93 6.53 13.33
CA LEU A 119 -4.12 6.02 14.03
C LEU A 119 -3.76 5.14 15.23
#